data_AF-A0A4U7B3G8-F1
#
_entry.id   AF-A0A4U7B3G8-F1
#
_cell.length_a   1.000
_cell.length_b   1.000
_cell.length_c   1.000
_cell.angle_alpha   90.00
_cell.angle_beta   90.00
_cell.angle_gamma   90.00
#
_symmetry.space_group_name_H-M   'P 1'
#
loop_
_entity.id
_entity.type
_entity.pdbx_description
1 polymer ?
#
loop_
_entity_poly.entity_id
_entity_poly.type
_entity_poly.pdbx_seq_one_letter_code
_entity_poly.pdbx_strand_id
1 'polypeptide(L)'
;MPSIIATSLLLATAALQTVSAQNCTISFEGRIPQNFSLTDFESNVTSVYNPTNVLGRNTTWSQVLSFPKSRTGTLFSRPSVHKPVEIKITDASVFQPNPSDVTSAQLGFRRSELIPVKFPVSSEDSTTGVKTFHFSLKANPARPLNFSHEYQLVFLEDSSYSTNQFVLKTGTLLDGLNNTSARNPQLILQSNQKTPETLFTAPFDQRAVHNFAVTQDFNQNTIRVYYSTGNAPLTPRTEALPNDNSGNGEFHFGILKKPTGGDPDVTKKGFQPSGIDERITYSGVFQEDSASGCISLGGVARRRNY
;
A
#
# COMPACT_ATOMS: atom_id res chain seq x y z
N MET A 1 6.28 63.36 36.08
CA MET A 1 5.75 63.02 34.74
C MET A 1 6.93 62.55 33.88
N PRO A 2 6.79 61.50 33.05
CA PRO A 2 6.63 60.08 33.38
C PRO A 2 7.96 59.30 33.30
N SER A 3 8.04 58.19 34.04
CA SER A 3 9.13 57.21 33.99
C SER A 3 8.85 56.21 32.86
N ILE A 4 9.79 56.07 31.91
CA ILE A 4 9.66 55.15 30.78
C ILE A 4 10.37 53.84 31.16
N ILE A 5 9.59 52.85 31.57
CA ILE A 5 10.06 51.46 31.70
C ILE A 5 10.10 50.88 30.28
N ALA A 6 11.30 50.67 29.75
CA ALA A 6 11.51 49.95 28.50
C ALA A 6 11.34 48.45 28.75
N THR A 7 10.13 47.94 28.52
CA THR A 7 9.84 46.51 28.54
C THR A 7 10.35 45.90 27.24
N SER A 8 11.54 45.32 27.26
CA SER A 8 12.07 44.53 26.15
C SER A 8 11.23 43.27 25.96
N LEU A 9 10.31 43.31 25.01
CA LEU A 9 9.52 42.16 24.59
C LEU A 9 10.41 41.24 23.75
N LEU A 10 11.01 40.20 24.37
CA LEU A 10 11.60 39.10 23.62
C LEU A 10 10.46 38.38 22.86
N LEU A 11 10.32 38.67 21.56
CA LEU A 11 9.62 37.78 20.65
C LEU A 11 10.44 36.48 20.55
N ALA A 12 10.10 35.50 21.37
CA ALA A 12 10.49 34.13 21.12
C ALA A 12 9.79 33.69 19.83
N THR A 13 10.49 33.78 18.70
CA THR A 13 10.11 33.07 17.48
C THR A 13 10.19 31.58 17.77
N ALA A 14 9.08 31.00 18.22
CA ALA A 14 8.91 29.56 18.22
C ALA A 14 8.93 29.13 16.74
N ALA A 15 10.11 28.72 16.26
CA ALA A 15 10.20 27.97 15.02
C ALA A 15 9.33 26.72 15.21
N LEU A 16 8.15 26.72 14.60
CA LEU A 16 7.35 25.53 14.36
C LEU A 16 8.19 24.62 13.45
N GLN A 17 9.14 23.90 14.05
CA GLN A 17 9.78 22.78 13.38
C GLN A 17 8.70 21.74 13.18
N THR A 18 8.14 21.70 11.97
CA THR A 18 7.27 20.61 11.54
C THR A 18 8.13 19.36 11.54
N VAL A 19 8.06 18.57 12.61
CA VAL A 19 8.67 17.23 12.62
C VAL A 19 8.07 16.48 11.45
N SER A 20 8.93 16.05 10.52
CA SER A 20 8.47 15.24 9.41
C SER A 20 8.04 13.88 9.95
N ALA A 21 6.87 13.42 9.52
CA ALA A 21 6.44 12.05 9.79
C ALA A 21 7.43 11.04 9.18
N GLN A 22 8.09 11.40 8.07
CA GLN A 22 9.16 10.65 7.42
C GLN A 22 10.53 11.31 7.65
N ASN A 23 11.46 10.62 8.30
CA ASN A 23 12.79 11.12 8.67
C ASN A 23 13.95 10.21 8.21
N CYS A 24 13.67 9.04 7.66
CA CYS A 24 14.70 8.08 7.23
C CYS A 24 15.01 8.20 5.73
N THR A 25 16.17 7.71 5.32
CA THR A 25 16.53 7.65 3.89
C THR A 25 15.48 6.84 3.14
N ILE A 26 14.90 7.44 2.09
CA ILE A 26 13.95 6.77 1.22
C ILE A 26 14.74 5.96 0.21
N SER A 27 14.48 4.65 0.14
CA SER A 27 14.97 3.82 -0.97
C SER A 27 14.04 3.97 -2.17
N PHE A 28 12.72 3.86 -1.98
CA PHE A 28 11.74 3.99 -3.06
C PHE A 28 10.67 5.05 -2.74
N GLU A 29 10.40 5.95 -3.69
CA GLU A 29 9.35 6.96 -3.59
C GLU A 29 8.15 6.59 -4.49
N GLY A 30 7.03 6.24 -3.84
CA GLY A 30 5.76 5.96 -4.51
C GLY A 30 4.68 7.00 -4.23
N ARG A 31 4.89 8.01 -3.39
CA ARG A 31 3.83 8.97 -3.08
C ARG A 31 3.54 9.81 -4.30
N ILE A 32 2.26 9.95 -4.63
CA ILE A 32 1.81 10.69 -5.82
C ILE A 32 2.08 12.18 -5.61
N PRO A 33 2.88 12.85 -6.45
CA PRO A 33 3.09 14.29 -6.35
C PRO A 33 1.79 15.10 -6.47
N GLN A 34 1.71 16.25 -5.81
CA GLN A 34 0.49 17.06 -5.80
C GLN A 34 0.12 17.64 -7.19
N ASN A 35 1.09 17.74 -8.10
CA ASN A 35 0.87 18.17 -9.48
C ASN A 35 0.62 17.01 -10.47
N PHE A 36 0.69 15.74 -10.04
CA PHE A 36 0.42 14.60 -10.92
C PHE A 36 -1.03 14.64 -11.45
N SER A 37 -1.16 14.51 -12.76
CA SER A 37 -2.39 14.23 -13.48
C SER A 37 -2.62 12.72 -13.61
N LEU A 38 -3.81 12.31 -14.05
CA LEU A 38 -4.07 10.89 -14.29
C LEU A 38 -3.28 10.34 -15.48
N THR A 39 -3.03 11.16 -16.51
CA THR A 39 -2.24 10.80 -17.68
C THR A 39 -0.75 10.65 -17.37
N ASP A 40 -0.26 11.25 -16.28
CA ASP A 40 1.15 11.08 -15.86
C ASP A 40 1.48 9.63 -15.49
N PHE A 41 0.48 8.84 -15.07
CA PHE A 41 0.63 7.40 -14.81
C PHE A 41 0.87 6.58 -16.08
N GLU A 42 0.52 7.10 -17.26
CA GLU A 42 0.61 6.40 -18.55
C GLU A 42 1.93 6.69 -19.27
N SER A 43 2.78 7.54 -18.69
CA SER A 43 4.01 8.03 -19.29
C SER A 43 5.23 7.33 -18.72
N ASN A 44 6.08 6.79 -19.61
CA ASN A 44 7.38 6.20 -19.25
C ASN A 44 8.38 7.23 -18.69
N VAL A 45 8.09 8.52 -18.78
CA VAL A 45 8.98 9.60 -18.33
C VAL A 45 8.57 10.13 -16.96
N THR A 46 7.28 10.43 -16.82
CA THR A 46 6.76 11.10 -15.62
C THR A 46 6.32 10.11 -14.56
N SER A 47 5.80 8.94 -14.95
CA SER A 47 5.21 7.99 -14.01
C SER A 47 6.22 7.52 -12.97
N VAL A 48 5.74 7.34 -11.74
CA VAL A 48 6.45 6.64 -10.67
C VAL A 48 6.06 5.15 -10.63
N TYR A 49 5.12 4.72 -11.49
CA TYR A 49 4.64 3.35 -11.63
C TYR A 49 4.71 2.84 -13.07
N ASN A 50 4.55 1.52 -13.23
CA ASN A 50 4.50 0.89 -14.53
C ASN A 50 3.28 1.42 -15.32
N PRO A 51 3.48 2.03 -16.51
CA PRO A 51 2.40 2.72 -17.20
C PRO A 51 1.39 1.81 -17.91
N THR A 52 1.67 0.50 -18.01
CA THR A 52 0.88 -0.40 -18.85
C THR A 52 0.59 -1.77 -18.23
N ASN A 53 1.25 -2.14 -17.13
CA ASN A 53 1.14 -3.49 -16.58
C ASN A 53 0.04 -3.62 -15.52
N VAL A 54 -0.45 -4.86 -15.33
CA VAL A 54 -1.51 -5.26 -14.38
C VAL A 54 -2.76 -4.39 -14.47
N LEU A 55 -3.25 -4.26 -15.70
CA LEU A 55 -4.45 -3.53 -16.10
C LEU A 55 -5.41 -4.41 -16.91
N GLY A 56 -6.67 -4.02 -16.96
CA GLY A 56 -7.64 -4.62 -17.87
C GLY A 56 -7.23 -4.44 -19.33
N ARG A 57 -7.62 -5.39 -20.19
CA ARG A 57 -7.40 -5.23 -21.65
C ARG A 57 -8.05 -3.95 -22.16
N ASN A 58 -7.32 -3.22 -22.99
CA ASN A 58 -7.78 -1.95 -23.59
C ASN A 58 -8.20 -0.90 -22.56
N THR A 59 -7.71 -1.00 -21.32
CA THR A 59 -7.87 0.03 -20.29
C THR A 59 -6.59 0.82 -20.10
N THR A 60 -6.73 2.08 -19.69
CA THR A 60 -5.62 2.97 -19.33
C THR A 60 -5.69 3.37 -17.87
N TRP A 61 -4.58 3.83 -17.29
CA TRP A 61 -4.57 4.30 -15.90
C TRP A 61 -5.57 5.42 -15.65
N SER A 62 -5.73 6.36 -16.57
CA SER A 62 -6.71 7.45 -16.43
C SER A 62 -8.17 6.99 -16.41
N GLN A 63 -8.47 5.79 -16.90
CA GLN A 63 -9.81 5.20 -16.84
C GLN A 63 -10.09 4.45 -15.53
N VAL A 64 -9.04 3.90 -14.88
CA VAL A 64 -9.16 3.10 -13.66
C VAL A 64 -8.74 3.85 -12.39
N LEU A 65 -8.01 4.95 -12.51
CA LEU A 65 -7.59 5.80 -11.41
C LEU A 65 -8.48 7.03 -11.31
N SER A 66 -8.63 7.53 -10.09
CA SER A 66 -9.17 8.85 -9.83
C SER A 66 -8.52 9.47 -8.61
N PHE A 67 -8.59 10.79 -8.47
CA PHE A 67 -8.15 11.46 -7.24
C PHE A 67 -9.36 11.70 -6.34
N PRO A 68 -9.31 11.28 -5.06
CA PRO A 68 -10.34 11.62 -4.10
C PRO A 68 -10.59 13.13 -4.03
N LYS A 69 -11.86 13.54 -3.98
CA LYS A 69 -12.24 14.96 -3.92
C LYS A 69 -11.72 15.65 -2.66
N SER A 70 -11.63 14.91 -1.56
CA SER A 70 -11.12 15.42 -0.28
C SER A 70 -9.60 15.30 -0.23
N ARG A 71 -8.90 16.44 -0.13
CA ARG A 71 -7.44 16.50 0.02
C ARG A 71 -7.01 16.34 1.49
N THR A 72 -7.47 15.28 2.14
CA THR A 72 -7.02 14.98 3.50
C THR A 72 -5.61 14.40 3.46
N GLY A 73 -4.72 14.98 4.26
CA GLY A 73 -3.41 14.38 4.50
C GLY A 73 -3.56 13.03 5.20
N THR A 74 -2.57 12.18 5.01
CA THR A 74 -2.41 10.95 5.79
C THR A 74 -1.08 11.00 6.54
N LEU A 75 -0.83 10.03 7.41
CA LEU A 75 0.34 10.02 8.29
C LEU A 75 1.65 10.32 7.53
N PHE A 76 1.82 9.78 6.32
CA PHE A 76 3.01 9.97 5.49
C PHE A 76 2.77 10.74 4.19
N SER A 77 1.60 11.36 4.03
CA SER A 77 1.23 12.13 2.84
C SER A 77 0.81 13.55 3.23
N ARG A 78 1.71 14.51 2.97
CA ARG A 78 1.46 15.94 3.17
C ARG A 78 0.65 16.50 1.99
N PRO A 79 -0.55 17.08 2.19
CA PRO A 79 -1.40 17.57 1.09
C PRO A 79 -0.79 18.66 0.20
N SER A 80 0.23 19.38 0.67
CA SER A 80 0.95 20.36 -0.13
C SER A 80 1.94 19.74 -1.11
N VAL A 81 2.36 18.49 -0.88
CA VAL A 81 3.41 17.80 -1.65
C VAL A 81 2.87 16.57 -2.37
N HIS A 82 1.93 15.86 -1.74
CA HIS A 82 1.42 14.58 -2.21
C HIS A 82 -0.11 14.54 -2.21
N LYS A 83 -0.68 13.61 -2.99
CA LYS A 83 -2.11 13.30 -3.02
C LYS A 83 -2.39 11.79 -2.90
N PRO A 84 -3.56 11.40 -2.38
CA PRO A 84 -4.03 10.03 -2.50
C PRO A 84 -4.46 9.71 -3.94
N VAL A 85 -4.48 8.43 -4.28
CA VAL A 85 -5.05 7.91 -5.53
C VAL A 85 -6.07 6.82 -5.21
N GLU A 86 -7.22 6.86 -5.86
CA GLU A 86 -8.24 5.82 -5.81
C GLU A 86 -8.10 4.90 -7.01
N ILE A 87 -8.04 3.59 -6.75
CA ILE A 87 -7.95 2.53 -7.74
C ILE A 87 -9.32 1.85 -7.82
N LYS A 88 -9.78 1.57 -9.04
CA LYS A 88 -11.06 0.93 -9.33
C LYS A 88 -10.87 -0.37 -10.09
N ILE A 89 -11.64 -1.39 -9.72
CA ILE A 89 -11.89 -2.56 -10.57
C ILE A 89 -13.33 -2.56 -11.10
N THR A 90 -13.48 -3.02 -12.34
CA THR A 90 -14.76 -3.19 -13.04
C THR A 90 -14.79 -4.55 -13.73
N ASP A 91 -15.88 -4.89 -14.43
CA ASP A 91 -15.95 -6.09 -15.27
C ASP A 91 -14.81 -6.15 -16.31
N ALA A 92 -14.30 -4.99 -16.75
CA ALA A 92 -13.21 -4.89 -17.72
C ALA A 92 -11.80 -5.13 -17.11
N SER A 93 -11.68 -5.22 -15.78
CA SER A 93 -10.40 -5.38 -15.09
C SER A 93 -9.86 -6.82 -15.17
N VAL A 94 -9.86 -7.40 -16.36
CA VAL A 94 -9.30 -8.72 -16.65
C VAL A 94 -7.90 -8.54 -17.22
N PHE A 95 -6.89 -8.90 -16.44
CA PHE A 95 -5.49 -8.84 -16.86
C PHE A 95 -5.14 -9.99 -17.81
N GLN A 96 -4.35 -9.69 -18.84
CA GLN A 96 -3.83 -10.66 -19.80
C GLN A 96 -2.30 -10.59 -19.80
N PRO A 97 -1.60 -11.44 -19.01
CA PRO A 97 -0.15 -11.37 -18.84
C PRO A 97 0.64 -11.56 -20.14
N ASN A 98 0.09 -12.32 -21.11
CA ASN A 98 0.65 -12.39 -22.45
C ASN A 98 -0.32 -11.75 -23.45
N PRO A 99 -0.09 -10.49 -23.88
CA PRO A 99 -0.96 -9.78 -24.82
C PRO A 99 -1.19 -10.50 -26.17
N SER A 100 -0.25 -11.36 -26.57
CA SER A 100 -0.32 -12.13 -27.82
C SER A 100 -1.09 -13.45 -27.67
N ASP A 101 -1.35 -13.90 -26.45
CA ASP A 101 -2.08 -15.14 -26.16
C ASP A 101 -3.37 -14.84 -25.40
N VAL A 102 -4.50 -14.95 -26.10
CA VAL A 102 -5.84 -14.72 -25.54
C VAL A 102 -6.19 -15.69 -24.40
N THR A 103 -5.58 -16.88 -24.37
CA THR A 103 -5.82 -17.87 -23.31
C THR A 103 -5.12 -17.49 -22.00
N SER A 104 -4.14 -16.58 -22.06
CA SER A 104 -3.45 -16.08 -20.88
C SER A 104 -4.34 -15.19 -20.00
N ALA A 105 -5.46 -14.67 -20.51
CA ALA A 105 -6.41 -13.84 -19.77
C ALA A 105 -6.85 -14.47 -18.44
N GLN A 106 -6.71 -13.74 -17.34
CA GLN A 106 -7.06 -14.19 -15.99
C GLN A 106 -8.55 -13.95 -15.72
N LEU A 107 -9.42 -14.69 -16.40
CA LEU A 107 -10.88 -14.51 -16.37
C LEU A 107 -11.51 -14.66 -14.97
N GLY A 108 -10.89 -15.46 -14.10
CA GLY A 108 -11.31 -15.64 -12.72
C GLY A 108 -11.04 -14.41 -11.83
N PHE A 109 -10.07 -13.58 -12.20
CA PHE A 109 -9.69 -12.40 -11.42
C PHE A 109 -10.31 -11.10 -11.93
N ARG A 110 -10.41 -10.12 -11.03
CA ARG A 110 -10.53 -8.71 -11.39
C ARG A 110 -9.38 -7.95 -10.75
N ARG A 111 -8.50 -7.38 -11.57
CA ARG A 111 -7.30 -6.73 -11.04
C ARG A 111 -6.89 -5.43 -11.72
N SER A 112 -6.40 -4.51 -10.90
CA SER A 112 -5.77 -3.25 -11.30
C SER A 112 -4.79 -2.88 -10.20
N GLU A 113 -3.49 -2.97 -10.50
CA GLU A 113 -2.43 -2.87 -9.48
C GLU A 113 -1.28 -2.02 -9.99
N LEU A 114 -0.89 -1.05 -9.18
CA LEU A 114 0.25 -0.21 -9.46
C LEU A 114 1.53 -0.92 -9.00
N ILE A 115 2.50 -0.96 -9.90
CA ILE A 115 3.85 -1.48 -9.63
C ILE A 115 4.82 -0.30 -9.68
N PRO A 116 5.55 0.01 -8.59
CA PRO A 116 6.68 0.93 -8.61
C PRO A 116 7.69 0.66 -9.72
N VAL A 117 8.08 1.67 -10.51
CA VAL A 117 9.17 1.51 -11.52
C VAL A 117 10.48 2.19 -11.15
N LYS A 118 10.45 3.12 -10.18
CA LYS A 118 11.64 3.84 -9.73
C LYS A 118 12.20 3.23 -8.45
N PHE A 119 12.60 1.96 -8.50
CA PHE A 119 13.53 1.44 -7.49
C PHE A 119 14.89 2.15 -7.69
N PRO A 120 15.60 2.53 -6.62
CA PRO A 120 16.89 3.19 -6.78
C PRO A 120 17.86 2.20 -7.44
N VAL A 121 18.54 2.61 -8.50
CA VAL A 121 19.60 1.90 -9.27
C VAL A 121 19.22 0.54 -9.91
N SER A 122 18.55 -0.37 -9.21
CA SER A 122 18.03 -1.66 -9.69
C SER A 122 16.78 -2.10 -8.91
N SER A 123 16.03 -3.10 -9.38
CA SER A 123 14.92 -3.69 -8.61
C SER A 123 15.38 -4.38 -7.32
N GLU A 124 16.61 -4.89 -7.27
CA GLU A 124 17.18 -5.61 -6.12
C GLU A 124 17.43 -4.70 -4.92
N ASP A 125 17.65 -3.40 -5.15
CA ASP A 125 17.86 -2.42 -4.08
C ASP A 125 16.64 -2.29 -3.15
N SER A 126 15.46 -2.68 -3.63
CA SER A 126 14.22 -2.68 -2.85
C SER A 126 14.00 -3.97 -2.06
N THR A 127 14.76 -5.03 -2.36
CA THR A 127 14.63 -6.36 -1.75
C THR A 127 15.95 -6.89 -1.18
N THR A 128 16.82 -6.00 -0.74
CA THR A 128 18.12 -6.31 -0.13
C THR A 128 18.33 -5.56 1.18
N GLY A 129 19.19 -6.06 2.06
CA GLY A 129 19.47 -5.43 3.35
C GLY A 129 18.25 -5.43 4.29
N VAL A 130 17.99 -4.29 4.94
CA VAL A 130 16.80 -4.11 5.78
C VAL A 130 15.99 -2.95 5.23
N LYS A 131 14.74 -3.21 4.87
CA LYS A 131 13.86 -2.19 4.28
C LYS A 131 12.54 -2.12 5.02
N THR A 132 11.97 -0.92 5.10
CA THR A 132 10.63 -0.72 5.63
C THR A 132 9.72 -0.14 4.57
N PHE A 133 8.74 -0.92 4.13
CA PHE A 133 7.72 -0.48 3.18
C PHE A 133 6.51 0.10 3.91
N HIS A 134 6.17 1.34 3.58
CA HIS A 134 5.05 2.09 4.15
C HIS A 134 3.94 2.22 3.13
N PHE A 135 2.70 2.09 3.59
CA PHE A 135 1.52 2.36 2.78
C PHE A 135 0.33 2.70 3.67
N SER A 136 -0.65 3.38 3.12
CA SER A 136 -1.92 3.64 3.78
C SER A 136 -3.07 3.41 2.82
N LEU A 137 -4.14 2.78 3.31
CA LEU A 137 -5.32 2.47 2.52
C LEU A 137 -6.61 2.85 3.23
N LYS A 138 -7.63 3.18 2.45
CA LYS A 138 -8.97 3.50 2.93
C LYS A 138 -10.01 2.95 1.97
N ALA A 139 -11.03 2.29 2.52
CA ALA A 139 -12.17 1.84 1.73
C ALA A 139 -12.96 3.03 1.16
N ASN A 140 -13.69 2.81 0.06
CA ASN A 140 -14.69 3.74 -0.43
C ASN A 140 -16.10 3.20 -0.11
N PRO A 141 -16.80 3.70 0.93
CA PRO A 141 -18.14 3.21 1.27
C PRO A 141 -19.20 3.44 0.18
N ALA A 142 -18.97 4.37 -0.75
CA ALA A 142 -19.87 4.60 -1.88
C ALA A 142 -19.63 3.63 -3.04
N ARG A 143 -18.49 2.92 -3.05
CA ARG A 143 -18.07 1.92 -4.03
C ARG A 143 -17.36 0.76 -3.29
N PRO A 144 -18.09 0.05 -2.41
CA PRO A 144 -17.49 -0.88 -1.46
C PRO A 144 -16.95 -2.13 -2.15
N LEU A 145 -15.96 -2.76 -1.52
CA LEU A 145 -15.53 -4.10 -1.90
C LEU A 145 -16.61 -5.13 -1.55
N ASN A 146 -16.74 -6.20 -2.34
CA ASN A 146 -17.60 -7.34 -1.98
C ASN A 146 -16.83 -8.36 -1.14
N PHE A 147 -16.91 -8.24 0.20
CA PHE A 147 -16.14 -9.06 1.15
C PHE A 147 -16.50 -10.56 1.19
N SER A 148 -17.46 -11.03 0.40
CA SER A 148 -17.65 -12.46 0.15
C SER A 148 -16.56 -13.06 -0.75
N HIS A 149 -15.75 -12.21 -1.39
CA HIS A 149 -14.57 -12.60 -2.16
C HIS A 149 -13.27 -12.33 -1.36
N GLU A 150 -12.21 -13.07 -1.69
CA GLU A 150 -10.85 -12.73 -1.25
C GLU A 150 -10.30 -11.58 -2.10
N TYR A 151 -9.66 -10.62 -1.45
CA TYR A 151 -8.85 -9.58 -2.10
C TYR A 151 -7.41 -9.68 -1.63
N GLN A 152 -6.47 -9.49 -2.56
CA GLN A 152 -5.08 -9.17 -2.25
C GLN A 152 -4.88 -7.68 -2.59
N LEU A 153 -4.43 -6.90 -1.61
CA LEU A 153 -4.44 -5.44 -1.66
C LEU A 153 -3.05 -4.84 -1.78
N VAL A 154 -2.06 -5.46 -1.12
CA VAL A 154 -0.67 -5.03 -1.11
C VAL A 154 0.20 -6.28 -0.95
N PHE A 155 1.17 -6.49 -1.83
CA PHE A 155 2.06 -7.64 -1.73
C PHE A 155 3.40 -7.39 -2.40
N LEU A 156 4.39 -8.19 -2.03
CA LEU A 156 5.68 -8.27 -2.70
C LEU A 156 5.75 -9.61 -3.41
N GLU A 157 5.57 -9.59 -4.73
CA GLU A 157 5.68 -10.76 -5.59
C GLU A 157 7.15 -11.05 -5.86
N ASP A 158 7.54 -12.33 -5.84
CA ASP A 158 8.91 -12.72 -6.13
C ASP A 158 9.25 -12.54 -7.63
N SER A 159 10.54 -12.46 -7.98
CA SER A 159 10.96 -12.24 -9.38
C SER A 159 10.64 -13.43 -10.31
N SER A 160 10.17 -14.54 -9.76
CA SER A 160 9.67 -15.69 -10.52
C SER A 160 8.16 -15.63 -10.79
N TYR A 161 7.46 -14.64 -10.22
CA TYR A 161 6.02 -14.43 -10.33
C TYR A 161 5.21 -15.67 -9.87
N SER A 162 5.73 -16.38 -8.86
CA SER A 162 5.15 -17.66 -8.38
C SER A 162 4.68 -17.61 -6.94
N THR A 163 5.19 -16.67 -6.14
CA THR A 163 4.76 -16.48 -4.75
C THR A 163 4.84 -15.01 -4.34
N ASN A 164 4.22 -14.71 -3.21
CA ASN A 164 4.40 -13.43 -2.53
C ASN A 164 5.16 -13.63 -1.23
N GLN A 165 6.15 -12.78 -0.94
CA GLN A 165 6.92 -12.80 0.31
C GLN A 165 6.09 -12.31 1.51
N PHE A 166 5.12 -11.44 1.26
CA PHE A 166 4.02 -11.12 2.16
C PHE A 166 2.82 -10.68 1.33
N VAL A 167 1.63 -10.75 1.90
CA VAL A 167 0.42 -10.23 1.24
C VAL A 167 -0.56 -9.70 2.27
N LEU A 168 -1.10 -8.51 2.03
CA LEU A 168 -2.23 -7.96 2.76
C LEU A 168 -3.52 -8.38 2.06
N LYS A 169 -4.38 -9.10 2.77
CA LYS A 169 -5.66 -9.58 2.27
C LYS A 169 -6.85 -8.99 3.02
N THR A 170 -8.03 -9.09 2.41
CA THR A 170 -9.32 -8.87 3.07
C THR A 170 -10.43 -9.70 2.43
N GLY A 171 -11.60 -9.71 3.04
CA GLY A 171 -12.75 -10.53 2.62
C GLY A 171 -12.55 -12.03 2.91
N THR A 172 -13.42 -12.88 2.37
CA THR A 172 -13.40 -14.32 2.64
C THR A 172 -12.23 -15.02 1.93
N LEU A 173 -11.13 -15.21 2.65
CA LEU A 173 -9.94 -15.91 2.18
C LEU A 173 -10.21 -17.37 1.80
N LEU A 174 -9.66 -17.81 0.67
CA LEU A 174 -9.77 -19.16 0.13
C LEU A 174 -8.84 -20.15 0.84
N ASP A 175 -7.78 -19.66 1.49
CA ASP A 175 -6.83 -20.48 2.27
C ASP A 175 -7.40 -20.94 3.62
N GLY A 176 -8.55 -20.39 4.04
CA GLY A 176 -9.19 -20.70 5.33
C GLY A 176 -8.43 -20.19 6.56
N LEU A 177 -7.37 -19.39 6.38
CA LEU A 177 -6.52 -18.88 7.46
C LEU A 177 -7.13 -17.66 8.18
N ASN A 178 -8.46 -17.51 8.16
CA ASN A 178 -9.17 -16.37 8.73
C ASN A 178 -10.44 -16.76 9.50
N ASN A 179 -10.81 -15.90 10.44
CA ASN A 179 -12.15 -15.85 11.05
C ASN A 179 -12.95 -14.64 10.53
N THR A 180 -12.66 -14.15 9.32
CA THR A 180 -13.37 -13.00 8.75
C THR A 180 -14.68 -13.46 8.12
N SER A 181 -15.68 -12.61 8.16
CA SER A 181 -16.91 -12.80 7.39
C SER A 181 -17.17 -11.58 6.53
N ALA A 182 -18.00 -11.72 5.50
CA ALA A 182 -18.44 -10.58 4.70
C ALA A 182 -19.04 -9.44 5.54
N ARG A 183 -19.60 -9.76 6.73
CA ARG A 183 -20.18 -8.79 7.66
C ARG A 183 -19.15 -8.09 8.55
N ASN A 184 -18.03 -8.74 8.84
CA ASN A 184 -16.98 -8.23 9.72
C ASN A 184 -15.61 -8.33 9.03
N PRO A 185 -15.37 -7.57 7.95
CA PRO A 185 -14.14 -7.67 7.18
C PRO A 185 -12.92 -7.30 8.04
N GLN A 186 -11.85 -8.07 7.88
CA GLN A 186 -10.56 -7.83 8.50
C GLN A 186 -9.51 -7.50 7.42
N LEU A 187 -8.52 -6.71 7.77
CA LEU A 187 -7.24 -6.63 7.07
C LEU A 187 -6.31 -7.67 7.70
N ILE A 188 -5.79 -8.58 6.88
CA ILE A 188 -4.97 -9.71 7.32
C ILE A 188 -3.65 -9.67 6.56
N LEU A 189 -2.56 -9.39 7.26
CA LEU A 189 -1.22 -9.48 6.70
C LEU A 189 -0.70 -10.90 6.91
N GLN A 190 -0.38 -11.59 5.83
CA GLN A 190 0.21 -12.93 5.85
C GLN A 190 1.66 -12.90 5.41
N SER A 191 2.41 -13.89 5.90
CA SER A 191 3.79 -14.20 5.52
C SER A 191 3.89 -14.78 4.10
N ASN A 192 5.09 -15.28 3.76
CA ASN A 192 5.38 -15.90 2.47
C ASN A 192 4.32 -16.96 2.10
N GLN A 193 3.76 -16.84 0.90
CA GLN A 193 2.63 -17.66 0.46
C GLN A 193 3.01 -19.12 0.11
N LYS A 194 4.29 -19.48 0.13
CA LYS A 194 4.73 -20.89 0.11
C LYS A 194 4.40 -21.60 1.43
N THR A 195 4.44 -20.87 2.55
CA THR A 195 4.15 -21.35 3.90
C THR A 195 3.36 -20.27 4.66
N PRO A 196 2.10 -20.01 4.27
CA PRO A 196 1.37 -18.83 4.72
C PRO A 196 1.01 -18.94 6.20
N GLU A 197 1.36 -17.91 6.96
CA GLU A 197 0.98 -17.68 8.34
C GLU A 197 0.39 -16.27 8.49
N THR A 198 -0.57 -16.11 9.40
CA THR A 198 -1.12 -14.79 9.73
C THR A 198 -0.16 -14.05 10.65
N LEU A 199 0.47 -12.98 10.15
CA LEU A 199 1.39 -12.13 10.91
C LEU A 199 0.64 -11.10 11.75
N PHE A 200 -0.42 -10.51 11.20
CA PHE A 200 -1.19 -9.46 11.86
C PHE A 200 -2.61 -9.37 11.31
N THR A 201 -3.57 -9.09 12.19
CA THR A 201 -4.99 -8.86 11.83
C THR A 201 -5.50 -7.57 12.46
N ALA A 202 -6.27 -6.79 11.71
CA ALA A 202 -7.01 -5.65 12.22
C ALA A 202 -8.43 -5.59 11.61
N PRO A 203 -9.44 -5.08 12.34
CA PRO A 203 -10.74 -4.78 11.74
C PRO A 203 -10.60 -3.80 10.57
N PHE A 204 -11.25 -4.08 9.44
CA PHE A 204 -11.26 -3.16 8.32
C PHE A 204 -12.38 -2.12 8.50
N ASP A 205 -12.15 -1.14 9.37
CA ASP A 205 -13.05 0.01 9.53
C ASP A 205 -13.04 0.86 8.25
N GLN A 206 -14.09 0.69 7.44
CA GLN A 206 -14.23 1.37 6.16
C GLN A 206 -14.29 2.90 6.24
N ARG A 207 -14.41 3.48 7.43
CA ARG A 207 -14.40 4.93 7.65
C ARG A 207 -12.99 5.47 7.88
N ALA A 208 -12.08 4.62 8.35
CA ALA A 208 -10.74 4.99 8.75
C ALA A 208 -9.72 4.90 7.60
N VAL A 209 -8.65 5.67 7.71
CA VAL A 209 -7.40 5.38 7.01
C VAL A 209 -6.65 4.35 7.85
N HIS A 210 -6.16 3.29 7.22
CA HIS A 210 -5.33 2.27 7.84
C HIS A 210 -3.89 2.49 7.38
N ASN A 211 -2.98 2.71 8.33
CA ASN A 211 -1.57 2.93 8.04
C ASN A 211 -0.79 1.67 8.40
N PHE A 212 0.09 1.23 7.51
CA PHE A 212 0.98 0.10 7.72
C PHE A 212 2.43 0.52 7.46
N ALA A 213 3.33 -0.13 8.18
CA ALA A 213 4.69 -0.33 7.73
C ALA A 213 5.10 -1.78 7.93
N VAL A 214 5.83 -2.33 6.96
CA VAL A 214 6.33 -3.70 6.98
C VAL A 214 7.84 -3.62 6.84
N THR A 215 8.56 -3.98 7.90
CA THR A 215 10.02 -4.10 7.85
C THR A 215 10.37 -5.53 7.46
N GLN A 216 11.13 -5.69 6.39
CA GLN A 216 11.74 -6.95 5.98
C GLN A 216 13.25 -6.85 6.16
N ASP A 217 13.82 -7.79 6.92
CA ASP A 217 15.26 -8.03 6.94
C ASP A 217 15.55 -9.16 5.96
N PHE A 218 16.09 -8.82 4.80
CA PHE A 218 16.46 -9.76 3.75
C PHE A 218 17.75 -10.52 4.09
N ASN A 219 18.57 -10.00 5.02
CA ASN A 219 19.78 -10.68 5.48
C ASN A 219 19.44 -11.79 6.48
N GLN A 220 18.45 -11.54 7.36
CA GLN A 220 18.08 -12.46 8.43
C GLN A 220 16.80 -13.25 8.16
N ASN A 221 16.11 -12.99 7.05
CA ASN A 221 14.80 -13.58 6.74
C ASN A 221 13.80 -13.36 7.87
N THR A 222 13.58 -12.09 8.24
CA THR A 222 12.55 -11.71 9.21
C THR A 222 11.61 -10.64 8.70
N ILE A 223 10.41 -10.58 9.26
CA ILE A 223 9.38 -9.59 8.95
C ILE A 223 8.82 -8.99 10.25
N ARG A 224 8.53 -7.69 10.24
CA ARG A 224 7.90 -6.98 11.36
C ARG A 224 6.81 -6.05 10.88
N VAL A 225 5.69 -6.05 11.59
CA VAL A 225 4.49 -5.28 11.24
C VAL A 225 4.32 -4.09 12.19
N TYR A 226 4.04 -2.94 11.59
CA TYR A 226 3.63 -1.73 12.27
C TYR A 226 2.26 -1.31 11.75
N TYR A 227 1.42 -0.78 12.64
CA TYR A 227 0.06 -0.40 12.27
C TYR A 227 -0.48 0.74 13.13
N SER A 228 -1.33 1.56 12.51
CA SER A 228 -2.20 2.54 13.17
C SER A 228 -3.41 2.87 12.30
N THR A 229 -4.33 3.68 12.83
CA THR A 229 -5.44 4.25 12.07
C THR A 229 -5.46 5.77 12.13
N GLY A 230 -6.05 6.39 11.10
CA GLY A 230 -6.17 7.84 10.99
C GLY A 230 -4.80 8.52 10.97
N ASN A 231 -4.60 9.48 11.87
CA ASN A 231 -3.36 10.25 12.01
C ASN A 231 -2.50 9.78 13.21
N ALA A 232 -2.86 8.66 13.85
CA ALA A 232 -2.09 8.14 14.97
C ALA A 232 -0.71 7.63 14.50
N PRO A 233 0.35 7.82 15.30
CA PRO A 233 1.64 7.18 15.07
C PRO A 233 1.53 5.67 14.88
N LEU A 234 2.32 5.12 13.96
CA LEU A 234 2.55 3.69 13.84
C LEU A 234 3.11 3.14 15.15
N THR A 235 2.59 1.98 15.55
CA THR A 235 3.13 1.20 16.66
C THR A 235 3.53 -0.17 16.16
N PRO A 236 4.63 -0.76 16.66
CA PRO A 236 4.95 -2.14 16.35
C PRO A 236 3.84 -3.05 16.88
N ARG A 237 3.36 -3.96 16.03
CA ARG A 237 2.34 -4.95 16.37
C ARG A 237 2.91 -6.35 16.53
N THR A 238 4.11 -6.56 15.99
CA THR A 238 4.88 -7.78 16.13
C THR A 238 6.31 -7.45 16.56
N GLU A 239 7.00 -8.46 17.08
CA GLU A 239 8.45 -8.54 17.01
C GLU A 239 8.91 -8.89 15.57
N ALA A 240 10.21 -9.09 15.38
CA ALA A 240 10.72 -9.64 14.13
C ALA A 240 10.41 -11.15 14.11
N LEU A 241 9.53 -11.56 13.20
CA LEU A 241 9.11 -12.94 13.02
C LEU A 241 9.87 -13.57 11.85
N PRO A 242 10.18 -14.89 11.87
CA PRO A 242 10.76 -15.56 10.72
C PRO A 242 9.88 -15.40 9.46
N ASN A 243 10.49 -15.09 8.32
CA ASN A 243 9.81 -15.03 7.02
C ASN A 243 10.82 -15.24 5.90
N ASP A 244 10.53 -16.16 4.97
CA ASP A 244 11.33 -16.28 3.75
C ASP A 244 11.12 -15.02 2.88
N ASN A 245 12.12 -14.14 2.87
CA ASN A 245 12.13 -12.90 2.08
C ASN A 245 12.93 -13.07 0.78
N SER A 246 13.28 -14.30 0.40
CA SER A 246 14.08 -14.55 -0.80
C SER A 246 13.29 -14.36 -2.11
N GLY A 247 14.01 -14.24 -3.21
CA GLY A 247 13.44 -14.21 -4.56
C GLY A 247 13.27 -12.82 -5.18
N ASN A 248 13.75 -11.74 -4.53
CA ASN A 248 13.62 -10.36 -5.02
C ASN A 248 12.18 -10.04 -5.46
N GLY A 249 12.00 -9.15 -6.43
CA GLY A 249 10.74 -8.99 -7.16
C GLY A 249 10.15 -7.59 -7.06
N GLU A 250 8.83 -7.51 -7.04
CA GLU A 250 8.12 -6.24 -7.21
C GLU A 250 6.94 -6.08 -6.24
N PHE A 251 6.78 -4.85 -5.76
CA PHE A 251 5.62 -4.47 -4.96
C PHE A 251 4.42 -4.24 -5.86
N HIS A 252 3.31 -4.85 -5.50
CA HIS A 252 2.00 -4.57 -6.08
C HIS A 252 1.12 -3.94 -5.01
N PHE A 253 0.45 -2.85 -5.34
CA PHE A 253 -0.63 -2.33 -4.51
C PHE A 253 -1.79 -1.88 -5.38
N GLY A 254 -2.99 -2.30 -4.99
CA GLY A 254 -4.15 -2.21 -5.86
C GLY A 254 -5.24 -3.16 -5.40
N ILE A 255 -6.03 -3.64 -6.34
CA ILE A 255 -7.07 -4.60 -6.02
C ILE A 255 -6.85 -5.81 -6.89
N LEU A 256 -6.58 -6.98 -6.30
CA LEU A 256 -6.75 -8.28 -6.93
C LEU A 256 -7.93 -8.98 -6.25
N LYS A 257 -9.05 -9.07 -6.95
CA LYS A 257 -10.24 -9.80 -6.48
C LYS A 257 -10.24 -11.22 -7.03
N LYS A 258 -10.24 -12.21 -6.14
CA LYS A 258 -10.39 -13.62 -6.50
C LYS A 258 -11.87 -13.99 -6.72
N PRO A 259 -12.17 -15.03 -7.51
CA PRO A 259 -13.53 -15.52 -7.68
C PRO A 259 -13.96 -16.35 -6.46
N THR A 260 -15.25 -16.64 -6.37
CA THR A 260 -15.80 -17.62 -5.42
C THR A 260 -16.22 -18.91 -6.14
N GLY A 261 -16.70 -19.92 -5.41
CA GLY A 261 -17.21 -21.17 -6.00
C GLY A 261 -16.26 -22.36 -6.00
N GLY A 262 -15.05 -22.22 -5.44
CA GLY A 262 -14.18 -23.34 -5.09
C GLY A 262 -13.47 -24.05 -6.26
N ASP A 263 -13.34 -23.40 -7.42
CA ASP A 263 -12.58 -23.98 -8.53
C ASP A 263 -11.07 -23.97 -8.25
N PRO A 264 -10.33 -25.06 -8.51
CA PRO A 264 -8.88 -25.09 -8.31
C PRO A 264 -8.11 -24.12 -9.22
N ASP A 265 -8.62 -23.82 -10.42
CA ASP A 265 -8.03 -22.80 -11.30
C ASP A 265 -8.72 -21.45 -11.11
N VAL A 266 -8.51 -20.87 -9.94
CA VAL A 266 -9.04 -19.55 -9.56
C VAL A 266 -8.61 -18.43 -10.49
N THR A 267 -7.56 -18.63 -11.30
CA THR A 267 -7.09 -17.62 -12.26
C THR A 267 -8.00 -17.54 -13.48
N LYS A 268 -8.68 -18.64 -13.85
CA LYS A 268 -9.53 -18.74 -15.05
C LYS A 268 -11.01 -18.94 -14.74
N LYS A 269 -11.33 -19.55 -13.61
CA LYS A 269 -12.67 -20.07 -13.30
C LYS A 269 -13.19 -19.58 -11.96
N GLY A 270 -14.45 -19.89 -11.68
CA GLY A 270 -15.18 -19.45 -10.50
C GLY A 270 -16.13 -18.29 -10.79
N PHE A 271 -16.89 -17.91 -9.78
CA PHE A 271 -17.92 -16.89 -9.88
C PHE A 271 -17.36 -15.49 -9.67
N GLN A 272 -17.72 -14.58 -10.58
CA GLN A 272 -17.58 -13.13 -10.44
C GLN A 272 -18.95 -12.49 -10.70
N PRO A 273 -19.43 -11.58 -9.82
CA PRO A 273 -20.61 -10.79 -10.13
C PRO A 273 -20.33 -9.84 -11.31
N SER A 274 -21.37 -9.50 -12.06
CA SER A 274 -21.32 -8.50 -13.14
C SER A 274 -21.68 -7.10 -12.64
N GLY A 275 -21.33 -6.08 -13.43
CA GLY A 275 -21.64 -4.68 -13.16
C GLY A 275 -20.88 -4.11 -11.96
N ILE A 276 -19.69 -4.63 -11.64
CA ILE A 276 -18.96 -4.18 -10.45
C ILE A 276 -18.30 -2.80 -10.65
N ASP A 277 -18.29 -2.02 -9.58
CA ASP A 277 -17.50 -0.79 -9.43
C ASP A 277 -16.99 -0.76 -7.98
N GLU A 278 -15.85 -1.40 -7.76
CA GLU A 278 -15.26 -1.56 -6.42
C GLU A 278 -13.96 -0.77 -6.33
N ARG A 279 -13.78 -0.02 -5.24
CA ARG A 279 -12.70 0.96 -5.15
C ARG A 279 -12.03 0.99 -3.79
N ILE A 280 -10.74 1.31 -3.82
CA ILE A 280 -9.94 1.57 -2.64
C ILE A 280 -9.00 2.74 -2.89
N THR A 281 -8.79 3.55 -1.86
CA THR A 281 -7.86 4.69 -1.91
C THR A 281 -6.54 4.31 -1.26
N TYR A 282 -5.42 4.61 -1.94
CA TYR A 282 -4.06 4.50 -1.43
C TYR A 282 -3.40 5.86 -1.24
N SER A 283 -2.49 5.94 -0.27
CA SER A 283 -1.62 7.09 -0.03
C SER A 283 -0.39 6.67 0.77
N GLY A 284 0.60 7.55 0.89
CA GLY A 284 1.75 7.30 1.78
C GLY A 284 2.55 6.06 1.40
N VAL A 285 2.61 5.72 0.09
CA VAL A 285 3.34 4.56 -0.44
C VAL A 285 4.80 4.94 -0.67
N PHE A 286 5.72 4.40 0.13
CA PHE A 286 7.17 4.62 -0.03
C PHE A 286 7.93 3.54 0.72
N GLN A 287 9.23 3.42 0.48
CA GLN A 287 10.10 2.50 1.19
C GLN A 287 11.30 3.25 1.76
N GLU A 288 11.70 2.86 2.97
CA GLU A 288 12.88 3.38 3.64
C GLU A 288 14.00 2.34 3.64
N ASP A 289 15.24 2.84 3.56
CA ASP A 289 16.40 2.08 3.97
C ASP A 289 16.48 2.08 5.49
N SER A 290 16.24 0.90 6.07
CA SER A 290 16.19 0.68 7.51
C SER A 290 17.40 -0.11 8.01
N ALA A 291 18.48 -0.24 7.23
CA ALA A 291 19.69 -0.94 7.64
C ALA A 291 20.34 -0.37 8.92
N SER A 292 20.16 0.94 9.18
CA SER A 292 20.61 1.61 10.40
C SER A 292 19.61 1.52 11.57
N GLY A 293 18.48 0.84 11.38
CA GLY A 293 17.36 0.80 12.33
C GLY A 293 16.45 2.04 12.27
N CYS A 294 16.64 2.95 11.32
CA CYS A 294 15.75 4.09 11.14
C CYS A 294 14.40 3.64 10.55
N ILE A 295 13.31 3.97 11.24
CA ILE A 295 11.94 3.76 10.78
C ILE A 295 11.09 4.98 11.11
N SER A 296 10.38 5.49 10.12
CA SER A 296 9.45 6.60 10.29
C SER A 296 8.12 6.12 10.86
N LEU A 297 7.84 6.43 12.12
CA LEU A 297 6.59 6.01 12.77
C LEU A 297 5.45 7.04 12.65
N GLY A 298 5.72 8.23 12.12
CA GLY A 298 4.75 9.33 12.04
C GLY A 298 4.40 9.90 13.42
N GLY A 299 4.69 11.18 13.66
CA GLY A 299 4.41 11.83 14.94
C GLY A 299 5.42 12.92 15.28
N VAL A 300 5.05 13.82 16.19
CA VAL A 300 5.96 14.84 16.72
C VAL A 300 6.98 14.16 17.63
N ALA A 301 8.27 14.35 17.36
CA ALA A 301 9.34 13.88 18.24
C ALA A 301 9.06 14.37 19.67
N ARG A 302 8.95 13.45 20.64
CA ARG A 302 8.95 13.85 22.05
C ARG A 302 10.29 14.55 22.30
N ARG A 303 10.25 15.84 22.65
CA ARG A 303 11.42 16.55 23.17
C ARG A 303 11.98 15.73 24.33
N ARG A 304 13.23 15.28 24.23
CA ARG A 304 14.01 14.98 25.44
C ARG A 304 14.29 16.34 26.06
N ASN A 305 13.60 16.64 27.15
CA ASN A 305 14.04 17.72 28.03
C ASN A 305 15.36 17.24 28.66
N TYR A 306 16.45 17.90 28.31
CA TYR A 306 17.67 17.92 29.13
C TYR A 306 17.54 19.07 30.11
#